data_AF-A0A2E0BUG1-F1
#
_entry.id   AF-A0A2E0BUG1-F1
#
_cell.length_a   1.000
_cell.length_b   1.000
_cell.length_c   1.000
_cell.angle_alpha   90.00
_cell.angle_beta   90.00
_cell.angle_gamma   90.00
#
_symmetry.space_group_name_H-M   'P 1'
#
loop_
_entity.id
_entity.type
_entity.pdbx_description
1 polymer ?
#
loop_
_entity_poly.entity_id
_entity_poly.type
_entity_poly.pdbx_seq_one_letter_code
_entity_poly.pdbx_strand_id
1 'polypeptide(L)'
;MDDTDSLQGGCTTEVFFQLLEQLPEHVEVLHTRLVRLWPFAQQRTRGNAAVAAELKTENTTALLKFLNDFWMRCILPLKGEVQPSEHSERPQYPSDPGMVWFEDVKPDAEFYRKGLTTEIYEKDLPAATKSWGGHGKIGATLAVHWPAKRSTYEAIAWRVSENNGERRLDKEAIKFIDEMDGTFLCRDQRSGSSMVAPRGKSPVLFGVRAWNKQAAEEALQRLITGAGTEPVAGCMVFETNQATNDHLDTAMEARIEEIEILKGGHTLLHSSEDRFLAFKETGEISTTCQRLQPGDIIQCKGMRAPDESIHVEFLQIRHLVPKRRRPLCPTCDKALTSMGKNQGLRCKKCGLKVKDAWEETQRTLPMNRWIQPPPSSRRHLAKPLDESQEWQNNL
;
A
#
# COMPACT_ATOMS: atom_id res chain seq x y z
N MET A 1 16.69 6.46 9.20
CA MET A 1 16.41 5.72 10.44
C MET A 1 15.22 4.81 10.20
N ASP A 2 15.22 3.64 10.81
CA ASP A 2 14.13 2.66 10.70
C ASP A 2 14.12 1.72 11.93
N ASP A 3 13.03 0.96 12.06
CA ASP A 3 12.86 -0.15 13.01
C ASP A 3 12.93 0.25 14.49
N THR A 4 12.37 1.42 14.82
CA THR A 4 12.31 1.93 16.21
C THR A 4 10.93 1.78 16.84
N ASP A 5 9.98 1.13 16.15
CA ASP A 5 8.61 0.91 16.62
C ASP A 5 8.37 -0.55 17.03
N SER A 6 7.45 -0.74 17.98
CA SER A 6 7.01 -2.06 18.42
C SER A 6 5.48 -2.13 18.51
N LEU A 7 4.93 -3.34 18.66
CA LEU A 7 3.48 -3.52 18.83
C LEU A 7 2.96 -2.97 20.18
N GLN A 8 3.83 -2.68 21.15
CA GLN A 8 3.42 -2.08 22.42
C GLN A 8 3.28 -0.55 22.36
N GLY A 9 3.91 0.09 21.38
CA GLY A 9 3.99 1.55 21.27
C GLY A 9 5.24 1.98 20.49
N GLY A 10 5.44 3.28 20.38
CA GLY A 10 6.54 3.85 19.61
C GLY A 10 6.22 4.01 18.12
N CYS A 11 6.95 4.91 17.47
CA CYS A 11 6.79 5.20 16.06
C CYS A 11 8.11 5.74 15.50
N THR A 12 8.62 5.11 14.43
CA THR A 12 9.83 5.55 13.73
C THR A 12 9.78 7.04 13.34
N THR A 13 8.61 7.56 12.95
CA THR A 13 8.47 8.98 12.60
C THR A 13 8.53 9.91 13.82
N GLU A 14 8.06 9.46 14.99
CA GLU A 14 8.07 10.27 16.23
C GLU A 14 9.49 10.38 16.80
N VAL A 15 10.21 9.26 16.88
CA VAL A 15 11.62 9.25 17.30
C VAL A 15 12.45 10.15 16.38
N PHE A 16 12.10 10.16 15.09
CA PHE A 16 12.78 10.99 14.10
C PHE A 16 12.50 12.47 14.30
N PHE A 17 11.24 12.82 14.55
CA PHE A 17 10.86 14.17 14.94
C PHE A 17 11.63 14.63 16.18
N GLN A 18 11.70 13.81 17.23
CA GLN A 18 12.46 14.13 18.45
C GLN A 18 13.96 14.32 18.21
N LEU A 19 14.55 13.57 17.27
CA LEU A 19 15.94 13.75 16.84
C LEU A 19 16.12 15.11 16.17
N LEU A 20 15.25 15.45 15.22
CA LEU A 20 15.33 16.68 14.45
C LEU A 20 15.14 17.93 15.32
N GLU A 21 14.21 17.89 16.28
CA GLU A 21 13.96 18.99 17.24
C GLU A 21 15.16 19.26 18.17
N GLN A 22 15.98 18.25 18.43
CA GLN A 22 17.15 18.36 19.31
C GLN A 22 18.44 18.64 18.53
N LEU A 23 18.37 18.82 17.20
CA LEU A 23 19.56 19.11 16.41
C LEU A 23 20.25 20.38 16.92
N PRO A 24 21.60 20.42 16.89
CA PRO A 24 22.33 21.63 17.22
C PRO A 24 21.94 22.80 16.31
N GLU A 25 21.94 24.03 16.84
CA GLU A 25 21.54 25.25 16.10
C GLU A 25 22.29 25.49 14.77
N HIS A 26 23.49 24.94 14.62
CA HIS A 26 24.30 25.04 13.40
C HIS A 26 23.91 24.05 12.30
N VAL A 27 22.85 23.26 12.51
CA VAL A 27 22.39 22.23 11.58
C VAL A 27 21.01 22.62 11.05
N GLU A 28 20.92 22.78 9.74
CA GLU A 28 19.69 23.13 9.03
C GLU A 28 19.08 21.85 8.43
N VAL A 29 17.77 21.64 8.64
CA VAL A 29 17.01 20.54 8.02
C VAL A 29 16.42 21.04 6.71
N LEU A 30 16.84 20.45 5.58
CA LEU A 30 16.38 20.86 4.25
C LEU A 30 15.12 20.10 3.82
N HIS A 31 15.16 18.77 3.93
CA HIS A 31 14.10 17.87 3.48
C HIS A 31 13.90 16.75 4.50
N THR A 32 12.65 16.34 4.69
CA THR A 32 12.24 15.22 5.52
C THR A 32 11.50 14.21 4.66
N ARG A 33 11.85 12.93 4.77
CA ARG A 33 11.36 11.85 3.92
C ARG A 33 10.73 10.76 4.76
N LEU A 34 9.60 10.24 4.29
CA LEU A 34 8.96 9.01 4.78
C LEU A 34 8.77 8.06 3.60
N VAL A 35 9.52 6.96 3.61
CA VAL A 35 9.67 6.05 2.48
C VAL A 35 9.11 4.68 2.85
N ARG A 36 8.02 4.30 2.19
CA ARG A 36 7.44 2.95 2.27
C ARG A 36 8.30 1.96 1.50
N LEU A 37 8.50 0.78 2.05
CA LEU A 37 9.37 -0.26 1.51
C LEU A 37 8.56 -1.52 1.14
N TRP A 38 9.25 -2.57 0.69
CA TRP A 38 8.61 -3.82 0.29
C TRP A 38 7.73 -4.40 1.42
N PRO A 39 6.40 -4.55 1.24
CA PRO A 39 5.50 -4.94 2.31
C PRO A 39 5.67 -6.39 2.78
N PHE A 40 6.36 -7.22 1.99
CA PHE A 40 6.64 -8.62 2.32
C PHE A 40 7.98 -8.82 3.04
N ALA A 41 8.76 -7.76 3.25
CA ALA A 41 10.06 -7.85 3.91
C ALA A 41 9.97 -8.57 5.25
N GLN A 42 10.92 -9.46 5.52
CA GLN A 42 11.00 -10.18 6.78
C GLN A 42 11.33 -9.24 7.93
N GLN A 43 10.96 -9.62 9.16
CA GLN A 43 11.34 -8.87 10.37
C GLN A 43 10.88 -7.40 10.41
N ARG A 44 9.68 -7.12 9.87
CA ARG A 44 9.10 -5.77 9.83
C ARG A 44 7.67 -5.71 10.33
N THR A 45 7.36 -4.60 10.99
CA THR A 45 6.02 -4.25 11.45
C THR A 45 5.10 -3.88 10.28
N ARG A 46 3.80 -3.75 10.55
CA ARG A 46 2.80 -3.43 9.53
C ARG A 46 3.04 -2.01 9.01
N GLY A 47 3.22 -1.87 7.69
CA GLY A 47 3.38 -0.58 7.03
C GLY A 47 4.82 -0.27 6.59
N ASN A 48 5.80 -1.10 6.97
CA ASN A 48 7.23 -1.07 6.56
C ASN A 48 7.69 0.27 5.95
N ALA A 49 8.13 1.20 6.81
CA ALA A 49 8.47 2.55 6.40
C ALA A 49 9.70 3.04 7.14
N ALA A 50 10.63 3.63 6.41
CA ALA A 50 11.80 4.28 6.97
C ALA A 50 11.74 5.78 6.75
N VAL A 51 12.52 6.52 7.54
CA VAL A 51 12.59 7.98 7.48
C VAL A 51 14.01 8.46 7.23
N ALA A 52 14.14 9.59 6.55
CA ALA A 52 15.43 10.23 6.29
C ALA A 52 15.27 11.75 6.30
N ALA A 53 16.39 12.46 6.50
CA ALA A 53 16.43 13.90 6.31
C ALA A 53 17.73 14.29 5.62
N GLU A 54 17.63 15.33 4.82
CA GLU A 54 18.78 16.02 4.25
C GLU A 54 19.15 17.17 5.20
N LEU A 55 20.39 17.15 5.68
CA LEU A 55 20.90 18.11 6.66
C LEU A 55 22.03 18.91 6.05
N LYS A 56 22.06 20.21 6.34
CA LYS A 56 23.16 21.09 5.99
C LYS A 56 23.87 21.53 7.27
N THR A 57 25.19 21.39 7.29
CA THR A 57 26.04 21.75 8.44
C THR A 57 27.42 22.16 7.95
N GLU A 58 28.06 23.08 8.67
CA GLU A 58 29.46 23.44 8.47
C GLU A 58 30.41 22.62 9.35
N ASN A 59 29.86 21.81 10.27
CA ASN A 59 30.62 21.02 11.23
C ASN A 59 30.10 19.58 11.34
N THR A 60 30.39 18.76 10.33
CA THR A 60 30.02 17.33 10.30
C THR A 60 30.53 16.58 11.54
N THR A 61 31.70 16.92 12.06
CA THR A 61 32.28 16.22 13.22
C THR A 61 31.43 16.43 14.49
N ALA A 62 31.00 17.66 14.75
CA ALA A 62 30.12 17.96 15.88
C ALA A 62 28.75 17.30 15.71
N LEU A 63 28.19 17.31 14.50
CA LEU A 63 26.93 16.63 14.19
C LEU A 63 27.04 15.12 14.42
N LEU A 64 28.10 14.46 13.92
CA LEU A 64 28.30 13.02 14.11
C LEU A 64 28.48 12.63 15.57
N LYS A 65 29.06 13.50 16.40
CA LYS A 65 29.12 13.31 17.85
C LYS A 65 27.73 13.39 18.46
N PHE A 66 26.96 14.44 18.14
CA PHE A 66 25.58 14.58 18.60
C PHE A 66 24.72 13.37 18.22
N LEU A 67 24.77 12.93 16.95
CA LEU A 67 24.02 11.77 16.47
C LEU A 67 24.39 10.49 17.22
N ASN A 68 25.68 10.33 17.57
CA ASN A 68 26.13 9.19 18.36
C ASN A 68 25.58 9.23 19.80
N ASP A 69 25.59 10.40 20.42
CA ASP A 69 25.08 10.58 21.78
C ASP A 69 23.55 10.39 21.83
N PHE A 70 22.83 10.91 20.83
CA PHE A 70 21.39 10.69 20.66
C PHE A 70 21.09 9.21 20.44
N TRP A 71 21.85 8.53 19.57
CA TRP A 71 21.71 7.10 19.34
C TRP A 71 21.79 6.30 20.64
N MET A 72 22.85 6.53 21.43
CA MET A 72 23.09 5.80 22.68
C MET A 72 22.00 6.07 23.73
N ARG A 73 21.51 7.30 23.81
CA ARG A 73 20.55 7.74 24.83
C ARG A 73 19.10 7.42 24.50
N CYS A 74 18.71 7.54 23.23
CA CYS A 74 17.30 7.56 22.82
C CYS A 74 16.90 6.40 21.91
N ILE A 75 17.80 5.93 21.03
CA ILE A 75 17.44 4.92 20.00
C ILE A 75 17.84 3.51 20.44
N LEU A 76 19.08 3.33 20.89
CA LEU A 76 19.59 2.02 21.32
C LEU A 76 18.73 1.35 22.41
N PRO A 77 18.17 2.08 23.40
CA PRO A 77 17.29 1.47 24.40
C PRO A 77 15.99 0.89 23.84
N LEU A 78 15.57 1.27 22.63
CA LEU A 78 14.36 0.76 21.98
C LEU A 78 14.56 -0.62 21.35
N LYS A 79 15.80 -1.13 21.30
CA LYS A 79 16.13 -2.43 20.72
C LYS A 79 15.59 -3.58 21.58
N GLY A 80 15.02 -4.60 20.94
CA GLY A 80 14.61 -5.84 21.61
C GLY A 80 13.18 -5.85 22.12
N GLU A 81 12.37 -4.84 21.81
CA GLU A 81 10.95 -4.86 22.15
C GLU A 81 10.20 -5.85 21.24
N VAL A 82 9.57 -6.87 21.84
CA VAL A 82 8.73 -7.87 21.14
C VAL A 82 7.38 -7.98 21.85
N GLN A 83 6.29 -8.07 21.09
CA GLN A 83 5.09 -8.76 21.56
C GLN A 83 4.48 -9.66 20.48
N PRO A 84 3.87 -10.79 20.87
CA PRO A 84 3.12 -11.63 19.95
C PRO A 84 1.86 -10.91 19.46
N SER A 85 1.51 -11.13 18.19
CA SER A 85 0.25 -10.65 17.63
C SER A 85 -0.88 -11.59 18.01
N GLU A 86 -1.98 -11.06 18.57
CA GLU A 86 -3.21 -11.84 18.80
C GLU A 86 -4.08 -11.97 17.52
N HIS A 87 -3.72 -11.26 16.45
CA HIS A 87 -4.57 -11.09 15.25
C HIS A 87 -3.95 -11.67 13.97
N SER A 88 -2.69 -12.12 14.01
CA SER A 88 -1.98 -12.63 12.84
C SER A 88 -0.97 -13.69 13.25
N GLU A 89 -0.94 -14.80 12.51
CA GLU A 89 0.06 -15.87 12.64
C GLU A 89 1.45 -15.47 12.11
N ARG A 90 1.62 -14.24 11.62
CA ARG A 90 2.91 -13.75 11.14
C ARG A 90 3.92 -13.70 12.30
N PRO A 91 5.12 -14.31 12.16
CA PRO A 91 6.17 -14.22 13.15
C PRO A 91 6.49 -12.76 13.47
N GLN A 92 6.45 -12.41 14.76
CA GLN A 92 6.85 -11.10 15.25
C GLN A 92 8.34 -11.15 15.58
N TYR A 93 9.05 -10.09 15.22
CA TYR A 93 10.48 -9.95 15.45
C TYR A 93 10.72 -8.76 16.39
N PRO A 94 11.78 -8.81 17.22
CA PRO A 94 12.18 -7.66 18.01
C PRO A 94 12.51 -6.47 17.13
N SER A 95 12.21 -5.28 17.61
CA SER A 95 12.77 -4.06 17.06
C SER A 95 14.30 -4.16 17.02
N ASP A 96 14.89 -3.91 15.86
CA ASP A 96 16.33 -3.79 15.69
C ASP A 96 16.67 -2.48 14.98
N PRO A 97 16.60 -1.35 15.73
CA PRO A 97 16.80 -0.02 15.20
C PRO A 97 18.04 0.10 14.32
N GLY A 98 17.98 0.98 13.33
CA GLY A 98 19.12 1.33 12.53
C GLY A 98 19.12 2.77 12.03
N MET A 99 20.30 3.37 12.03
CA MET A 99 20.54 4.72 11.53
C MET A 99 21.78 4.73 10.65
N VAL A 100 21.77 5.54 9.60
CA VAL A 100 22.88 5.68 8.67
C VAL A 100 23.10 7.15 8.35
N TRP A 101 24.35 7.52 8.08
CA TRP A 101 24.78 8.83 7.65
C TRP A 101 25.57 8.69 6.35
N PHE A 102 25.24 9.53 5.38
CA PHE A 102 25.97 9.68 4.13
C PHE A 102 26.28 11.16 3.94
N GLU A 103 27.55 11.50 3.68
CA GLU A 103 27.99 12.89 3.56
C GLU A 103 27.71 13.50 2.18
N ASP A 104 27.76 12.68 1.11
CA ASP A 104 27.51 13.12 -0.28
C ASP A 104 26.89 11.99 -1.12
N VAL A 105 25.64 11.63 -0.81
CA VAL A 105 24.95 10.53 -1.51
C VAL A 105 24.19 11.01 -2.75
N LYS A 106 24.43 10.34 -3.86
CA LYS A 106 23.55 10.43 -5.03
C LYS A 106 22.43 9.39 -4.88
N PRO A 107 21.16 9.76 -5.07
CA PRO A 107 20.07 8.81 -5.05
C PRO A 107 20.32 7.67 -6.05
N ASP A 108 20.05 6.43 -5.62
CA ASP A 108 20.16 5.25 -6.46
C ASP A 108 18.75 4.68 -6.68
N ALA A 109 18.17 5.02 -7.83
CA ALA A 109 16.82 4.62 -8.20
C ALA A 109 16.68 3.11 -8.36
N GLU A 110 17.72 2.41 -8.81
CA GLU A 110 17.67 0.96 -9.03
C GLU A 110 17.72 0.22 -7.69
N PHE A 111 18.64 0.63 -6.81
CA PHE A 111 18.74 0.08 -5.45
C PHE A 111 17.45 0.33 -4.66
N TYR A 112 16.92 1.55 -4.69
CA TYR A 112 15.62 1.89 -4.10
C TYR A 112 14.51 0.98 -4.63
N ARG A 113 14.43 0.79 -5.96
CA ARG A 113 13.38 -0.02 -6.61
C ARG A 113 13.44 -1.49 -6.21
N LYS A 114 14.65 -2.05 -6.06
CA LYS A 114 14.86 -3.41 -5.51
C LYS A 114 14.27 -3.52 -4.11
N GLY A 115 14.52 -2.54 -3.24
CA GLY A 115 13.93 -2.47 -1.89
C GLY A 115 12.41 -2.32 -1.81
N LEU A 116 11.72 -2.16 -2.95
CA LEU A 116 10.25 -2.17 -3.04
C LEU A 116 9.66 -3.48 -3.55
N THR A 117 10.49 -4.40 -4.03
CA THR A 117 10.04 -5.62 -4.74
C THR A 117 10.67 -6.90 -4.26
N THR A 118 11.82 -6.83 -3.60
CA THR A 118 12.57 -8.00 -3.14
C THR A 118 13.15 -7.79 -1.74
N GLU A 119 13.54 -8.89 -1.10
CA GLU A 119 14.28 -8.84 0.17
C GLU A 119 15.67 -8.25 -0.04
N ILE A 120 16.11 -7.36 0.85
CA ILE A 120 17.44 -6.76 0.83
C ILE A 120 18.17 -7.18 2.10
N TYR A 121 19.41 -7.65 1.97
CA TYR A 121 20.23 -8.04 3.11
C TYR A 121 21.27 -6.96 3.43
N GLU A 122 21.74 -6.93 4.69
CA GLU A 122 22.74 -5.93 5.12
C GLU A 122 24.03 -5.93 4.28
N LYS A 123 24.43 -7.11 3.80
CA LYS A 123 25.62 -7.27 2.94
C LYS A 123 25.50 -6.61 1.56
N ASP A 124 24.26 -6.35 1.12
CA ASP A 124 23.96 -5.76 -0.19
C ASP A 124 23.83 -4.23 -0.11
N LEU A 125 23.97 -3.65 1.10
CA LEU A 125 23.85 -2.22 1.31
C LEU A 125 25.09 -1.48 0.80
N PRO A 126 24.91 -0.32 0.14
CA PRO A 126 26.02 0.58 -0.14
C PRO A 126 26.69 1.03 1.17
N ALA A 127 28.01 1.29 1.10
CA ALA A 127 28.78 1.72 2.26
C ALA A 127 28.35 3.12 2.72
N ALA A 128 27.78 3.20 3.93
CA ALA A 128 27.49 4.46 4.60
C ALA A 128 28.77 5.09 5.18
N THR A 129 28.84 6.41 5.22
CA THR A 129 29.92 7.14 5.92
C THR A 129 29.94 6.77 7.40
N LYS A 130 28.76 6.62 8.01
CA LYS A 130 28.61 6.07 9.36
C LYS A 130 27.30 5.30 9.48
N SER A 131 27.30 4.24 10.28
CA SER A 131 26.11 3.43 10.55
C SER A 131 26.02 3.07 12.02
N TRP A 132 24.79 2.94 12.52
CA TRP A 132 24.47 2.51 13.87
C TRP A 132 23.40 1.43 13.83
N GLY A 133 23.46 0.50 14.79
CA GLY A 133 22.44 -0.52 14.98
C GLY A 133 22.53 -1.70 14.01
N GLY A 134 21.39 -2.36 13.81
CA GLY A 134 21.27 -3.59 13.05
C GLY A 134 20.34 -3.45 11.85
N HIS A 135 19.32 -4.31 11.76
CA HIS A 135 18.50 -4.48 10.56
C HIS A 135 17.85 -3.18 10.06
N GLY A 136 17.48 -2.24 10.93
CA GLY A 136 16.91 -0.94 10.51
C GLY A 136 17.83 -0.14 9.56
N LYS A 137 19.12 -0.48 9.44
CA LYS A 137 20.02 0.11 8.44
C LYS A 137 19.50 -0.11 7.02
N ILE A 138 18.81 -1.23 6.74
CA ILE A 138 18.28 -1.54 5.41
C ILE A 138 17.28 -0.47 4.98
N GLY A 139 16.25 -0.23 5.79
CA GLY A 139 15.25 0.77 5.47
C GLY A 139 15.80 2.19 5.54
N ALA A 140 16.65 2.48 6.52
CA ALA A 140 17.32 3.78 6.61
C ALA A 140 18.13 4.11 5.35
N THR A 141 18.83 3.12 4.77
CA THR A 141 19.62 3.28 3.54
C THR A 141 18.70 3.45 2.33
N LEU A 142 17.64 2.64 2.21
CA LEU A 142 16.64 2.80 1.13
C LEU A 142 15.96 4.17 1.15
N ALA A 143 15.66 4.72 2.32
CA ALA A 143 15.08 6.05 2.47
C ALA A 143 16.02 7.18 2.00
N VAL A 144 17.33 7.01 2.23
CA VAL A 144 18.36 7.95 1.74
C VAL A 144 18.49 7.89 0.22
N HIS A 145 18.48 6.69 -0.36
CA HIS A 145 18.65 6.48 -1.81
C HIS A 145 17.38 6.73 -2.64
N TRP A 146 16.22 6.96 -2.01
CA TRP A 146 14.99 7.27 -2.73
C TRP A 146 15.15 8.56 -3.56
N PRO A 147 14.95 8.52 -4.90
CA PRO A 147 15.23 9.67 -5.77
C PRO A 147 14.14 10.75 -5.77
N ALA A 148 13.01 10.55 -5.09
CA ALA A 148 11.89 11.51 -5.02
C ALA A 148 11.45 12.09 -6.38
N LYS A 149 11.56 11.33 -7.47
CA LYS A 149 11.14 11.77 -8.83
C LYS A 149 9.64 12.08 -8.91
N ARG A 150 8.86 11.34 -8.13
CA ARG A 150 7.42 11.52 -7.93
C ARG A 150 7.20 11.37 -6.44
N SER A 151 6.61 12.37 -5.83
CA SER A 151 6.36 12.39 -4.41
C SER A 151 4.98 12.92 -4.11
N THR A 152 4.47 12.51 -2.96
CA THR A 152 3.34 13.12 -2.29
C THR A 152 3.80 13.54 -0.90
N TYR A 153 2.93 14.15 -0.11
CA TYR A 153 3.25 14.62 1.22
C TYR A 153 2.33 13.99 2.25
N GLU A 154 2.85 13.70 3.43
CA GLU A 154 2.07 13.24 4.57
C GLU A 154 2.37 14.13 5.77
N ALA A 155 1.37 14.86 6.26
CA ALA A 155 1.45 15.62 7.49
C ALA A 155 1.05 14.72 8.66
N ILE A 156 1.94 14.57 9.64
CA ILE A 156 1.76 13.71 10.80
C ILE A 156 1.80 14.57 12.07
N ALA A 157 0.85 14.32 12.97
CA ALA A 157 0.87 14.87 14.32
C ALA A 157 0.87 13.75 15.36
N TRP A 158 1.57 13.94 16.47
CA TRP A 158 1.67 12.97 17.57
C TRP A 158 0.91 13.44 18.81
N ARG A 159 0.36 12.49 19.57
CA ARG A 159 -0.37 12.72 20.82
C ARG A 159 0.60 13.07 21.94
N VAL A 160 0.13 13.82 22.92
CA VAL A 160 0.80 13.90 24.22
C VAL A 160 0.69 12.54 24.92
N SER A 161 1.81 12.03 25.46
CA SER A 161 2.07 10.64 25.86
C SER A 161 1.10 10.00 26.86
N GLU A 162 0.17 10.77 27.41
CA GLU A 162 -0.81 10.35 28.43
C GLU A 162 -2.13 9.85 27.83
N ASN A 163 -2.35 10.04 26.52
CA ASN A 163 -3.62 9.72 25.87
C ASN A 163 -3.63 8.31 25.26
N ASN A 164 -4.13 7.34 26.03
CA ASN A 164 -4.43 5.97 25.54
C ASN A 164 -5.88 5.77 25.07
N GLY A 165 -6.74 6.79 25.22
CA GLY A 165 -8.15 6.74 24.82
C GLY A 165 -8.37 6.91 23.32
N GLU A 166 -9.64 6.94 22.90
CA GLU A 166 -10.01 7.26 21.52
C GLU A 166 -9.43 8.61 21.09
N ARG A 167 -8.96 8.68 19.85
CA ARG A 167 -8.41 9.91 19.26
C ARG A 167 -9.53 10.89 19.00
N ARG A 168 -9.40 12.12 19.51
CA ARG A 168 -10.37 13.19 19.26
C ARG A 168 -9.83 14.17 18.23
N LEU A 169 -10.56 14.29 17.13
CA LEU A 169 -10.30 15.24 16.05
C LEU A 169 -11.54 16.10 15.85
N ASP A 170 -11.32 17.37 15.54
CA ASP A 170 -12.39 18.31 15.20
C ASP A 170 -13.14 17.88 13.93
N LYS A 171 -14.47 17.72 14.03
CA LYS A 171 -15.29 17.21 12.93
C LYS A 171 -15.35 18.16 11.75
N GLU A 172 -15.38 19.47 12.01
CA GLU A 172 -15.41 20.49 10.94
C GLU A 172 -14.05 20.57 10.23
N ALA A 173 -12.95 20.41 10.97
CA ALA A 173 -11.62 20.27 10.38
C ALA A 173 -11.53 19.02 9.49
N ILE A 174 -12.01 17.86 9.96
CA ILE A 174 -12.05 16.64 9.15
C ILE A 174 -12.87 16.82 7.88
N LYS A 175 -14.02 17.50 7.97
CA LYS A 175 -14.86 17.76 6.79
C LYS A 175 -14.13 18.67 5.80
N PHE A 176 -13.52 19.75 6.28
CA PHE A 176 -12.76 20.68 5.44
C PHE A 176 -11.64 19.98 4.67
N ILE A 177 -10.83 19.16 5.36
CA ILE A 177 -9.71 18.47 4.71
C ILE A 177 -10.18 17.38 3.73
N ASP A 178 -11.37 16.79 3.92
CA ASP A 178 -11.94 15.77 3.02
C ASP A 178 -12.45 16.41 1.71
N GLU A 179 -12.86 17.69 1.76
CA GLU A 179 -13.32 18.49 0.62
C GLU A 179 -12.18 19.26 -0.08
N MET A 180 -10.96 19.19 0.46
CA MET A 180 -9.81 19.92 -0.05
C MET A 180 -9.18 19.20 -1.25
N ASP A 181 -9.14 19.86 -2.42
CA ASP A 181 -8.61 19.28 -3.67
C ASP A 181 -7.14 18.79 -3.57
N GLY A 182 -6.38 19.39 -2.66
CA GLY A 182 -4.98 19.06 -2.43
C GLY A 182 -4.75 17.81 -1.58
N THR A 183 -5.76 17.26 -0.92
CA THR A 183 -5.64 16.07 -0.07
C THR A 183 -6.20 14.83 -0.75
N PHE A 184 -5.81 13.65 -0.27
CA PHE A 184 -6.36 12.39 -0.77
C PHE A 184 -6.37 11.32 0.32
N LEU A 185 -7.24 10.32 0.13
CA LEU A 185 -7.39 9.18 1.06
C LEU A 185 -7.70 9.62 2.51
N CYS A 186 -8.43 10.72 2.70
CA CYS A 186 -8.86 11.20 4.02
C CYS A 186 -10.03 10.37 4.61
N ARG A 187 -10.93 9.87 3.75
CA ARG A 187 -12.11 9.11 4.18
C ARG A 187 -12.40 7.92 3.28
N ASP A 188 -12.89 6.84 3.88
CA ASP A 188 -13.51 5.77 3.12
C ASP A 188 -15.01 6.05 2.96
N GLN A 189 -15.40 6.46 1.75
CA GLN A 189 -16.80 6.80 1.41
C GLN A 189 -17.77 5.63 1.65
N ARG A 190 -17.31 4.37 1.66
CA ARG A 190 -18.17 3.20 1.91
C ARG A 190 -18.46 2.98 3.38
N SER A 191 -17.47 3.22 4.24
CA SER A 191 -17.58 2.99 5.69
C SER A 191 -17.89 4.25 6.49
N GLY A 192 -17.77 5.44 5.88
CA GLY A 192 -17.94 6.73 6.55
C GLY A 192 -16.86 7.04 7.59
N SER A 193 -15.91 6.14 7.80
CA SER A 193 -14.85 6.23 8.79
C SER A 193 -13.69 7.11 8.31
N SER A 194 -13.19 7.95 9.21
CA SER A 194 -11.98 8.75 8.96
C SER A 194 -10.78 7.81 8.84
N MET A 195 -10.01 7.97 7.76
CA MET A 195 -8.73 7.26 7.55
C MET A 195 -7.54 8.08 8.07
N VAL A 196 -7.81 9.28 8.58
CA VAL A 196 -6.81 10.25 9.06
C VAL A 196 -6.24 9.84 10.42
N ALA A 197 -7.02 9.19 11.27
CA ALA A 197 -6.59 8.74 12.60
C ALA A 197 -6.30 7.23 12.62
N PRO A 198 -5.08 6.79 13.01
CA PRO A 198 -4.79 5.37 13.13
C PRO A 198 -5.55 4.74 14.30
N ARG A 199 -5.75 3.42 14.22
CA ARG A 199 -6.34 2.63 15.31
C ARG A 199 -5.23 2.04 16.19
N GLY A 200 -5.53 1.80 17.47
CA GLY A 200 -4.62 1.14 18.41
C GLY A 200 -3.68 2.10 19.15
N LYS A 201 -2.60 1.53 19.72
CA LYS A 201 -1.68 2.17 20.68
C LYS A 201 -0.59 3.07 20.06
N SER A 202 -0.64 3.32 18.76
CA SER A 202 0.33 4.20 18.09
C SER A 202 0.33 5.61 18.72
N PRO A 203 1.48 6.30 18.81
CA PRO A 203 1.56 7.68 19.29
C PRO A 203 1.02 8.70 18.25
N VAL A 204 0.82 8.30 17.00
CA VAL A 204 0.30 9.19 15.95
C VAL A 204 -1.15 9.57 16.27
N LEU A 205 -1.44 10.87 16.37
CA LEU A 205 -2.79 11.39 16.50
C LEU A 205 -3.52 11.32 15.15
N PHE A 206 -2.87 11.85 14.10
CA PHE A 206 -3.37 11.77 12.74
C PHE A 206 -2.26 11.83 11.69
N GLY A 207 -2.58 11.35 10.49
CA GLY A 207 -1.81 11.52 9.26
C GLY A 207 -2.72 11.97 8.12
N VAL A 208 -2.40 13.09 7.46
CA VAL A 208 -3.12 13.57 6.27
C VAL A 208 -2.20 13.51 5.06
N ARG A 209 -2.68 12.91 3.97
CA ARG A 209 -1.92 12.83 2.71
C ARG A 209 -2.38 13.90 1.74
N ALA A 210 -1.41 14.46 1.03
CA ALA A 210 -1.63 15.55 0.10
C ALA A 210 -0.71 15.45 -1.12
N TRP A 211 -1.14 16.00 -2.24
CA TRP A 211 -0.39 16.01 -3.50
C TRP A 211 0.81 16.95 -3.47
N ASN A 212 0.75 18.00 -2.64
CA ASN A 212 1.82 18.99 -2.51
C ASN A 212 2.01 19.41 -1.05
N LYS A 213 3.18 20.02 -0.77
CA LYS A 213 3.59 20.41 0.59
C LYS A 213 2.64 21.43 1.22
N GLN A 214 2.23 22.44 0.46
CA GLN A 214 1.35 23.51 0.95
C GLN A 214 0.01 22.95 1.42
N ALA A 215 -0.58 22.04 0.65
CA ALA A 215 -1.84 21.38 1.02
C ALA A 215 -1.68 20.53 2.29
N ALA A 216 -0.55 19.85 2.46
CA ALA A 216 -0.25 19.11 3.69
C ALA A 216 -0.13 20.04 4.90
N GLU A 217 0.56 21.17 4.76
CA GLU A 217 0.73 22.18 5.82
C GLU A 217 -0.58 22.86 6.20
N GLU A 218 -1.43 23.21 5.23
CA GLU A 218 -2.75 23.78 5.49
C GLU A 218 -3.67 22.78 6.20
N ALA A 219 -3.72 21.54 5.73
CA ALA A 219 -4.52 20.49 6.37
C ALA A 219 -4.04 20.21 7.80
N LEU A 220 -2.72 20.20 8.02
CA LEU A 220 -2.11 20.07 9.33
C LEU A 220 -2.57 21.20 10.25
N GLN A 221 -2.38 22.46 9.82
CA GLN A 221 -2.74 23.63 10.59
C GLN A 221 -4.22 23.62 10.97
N ARG A 222 -5.10 23.29 10.01
CA ARG A 222 -6.54 23.24 10.22
C ARG A 222 -6.96 22.22 11.27
N LEU A 223 -6.30 21.06 11.31
CA LEU A 223 -6.57 20.01 12.29
C LEU A 223 -6.04 20.37 13.67
N ILE A 224 -4.80 20.84 13.79
CA ILE A 224 -4.19 21.13 15.10
C ILE A 224 -4.84 22.33 15.81
N THR A 225 -5.38 23.31 15.05
CA THR A 225 -6.13 24.43 15.63
C THR A 225 -7.63 24.14 15.79
N GLY A 226 -8.10 22.95 15.41
CA GLY A 226 -9.49 22.57 15.55
C GLY A 226 -9.90 22.47 17.02
N ALA A 227 -11.00 23.11 17.40
CA ALA A 227 -11.44 23.17 18.80
C ALA A 227 -11.77 21.78 19.39
N GLY A 228 -12.23 20.84 18.55
CA GLY A 228 -12.46 19.44 18.94
C GLY A 228 -11.24 18.51 18.84
N THR A 229 -10.08 19.01 18.40
CA THR A 229 -8.85 18.22 18.28
C THR A 229 -8.10 18.22 19.61
N GLU A 230 -7.62 17.06 20.05
CA GLU A 230 -6.80 16.99 21.27
C GLU A 230 -5.40 17.61 21.07
N PRO A 231 -4.72 18.06 22.14
CA PRO A 231 -3.40 18.65 22.04
C PRO A 231 -2.38 17.73 21.37
N VAL A 232 -1.51 18.34 20.56
CA VAL A 232 -0.41 17.64 19.88
C VAL A 232 0.90 17.83 20.64
N ALA A 233 1.72 16.78 20.72
CA ALA A 233 3.08 16.87 21.26
C ALA A 233 4.07 17.45 20.24
N GLY A 234 3.75 17.30 18.96
CA GLY A 234 4.56 17.76 17.84
C GLY A 234 3.90 17.39 16.52
N CYS A 235 4.38 17.99 15.44
CA CYS A 235 3.93 17.66 14.10
C CYS A 235 5.03 17.89 13.07
N MET A 236 4.94 17.20 11.93
CA MET A 236 5.89 17.32 10.84
C MET A 236 5.23 16.93 9.52
N VAL A 237 5.64 17.61 8.45
CA VAL A 237 5.30 17.22 7.07
C VAL A 237 6.47 16.44 6.48
N PHE A 238 6.18 15.28 5.90
CA PHE A 238 7.15 14.44 5.19
C PHE A 238 6.87 14.46 3.70
N GLU A 239 7.92 14.51 2.89
CA GLU A 239 7.87 14.08 1.50
C GLU A 239 7.88 12.55 1.44
N THR A 240 7.00 11.95 0.63
CA THR A 240 6.76 10.50 0.66
C THR A 240 6.63 9.88 -0.72
N ASN A 241 6.96 8.59 -0.81
CA ASN A 241 6.70 7.77 -2.00
C ASN A 241 5.28 7.17 -2.00
N GLN A 242 4.38 7.62 -1.12
CA GLN A 242 3.03 7.08 -1.05
C GLN A 242 2.21 7.53 -2.25
N ALA A 243 1.26 6.69 -2.67
CA ALA A 243 0.43 6.93 -3.84
C ALA A 243 1.20 7.23 -5.15
N THR A 244 2.35 6.59 -5.36
CA THR A 244 3.21 6.78 -6.55
C THR A 244 3.18 5.61 -7.53
N ASN A 245 2.74 4.44 -7.09
CA ASN A 245 2.94 3.15 -7.77
C ASN A 245 4.43 2.76 -7.97
N ASP A 246 5.35 3.31 -7.17
CA ASP A 246 6.78 3.01 -7.31
C ASP A 246 7.10 1.51 -7.20
N HIS A 247 6.24 0.70 -6.56
CA HIS A 247 6.44 -0.75 -6.43
C HIS A 247 5.90 -1.58 -7.60
N LEU A 248 5.14 -1.00 -8.53
CA LEU A 248 4.48 -1.74 -9.59
C LEU A 248 5.23 -1.63 -10.91
N ASP A 249 5.35 -2.76 -11.58
CA ASP A 249 5.86 -2.85 -12.96
C ASP A 249 4.75 -2.58 -13.98
N THR A 250 5.07 -2.81 -15.25
CA THR A 250 4.11 -2.77 -16.35
C THR A 250 2.98 -3.77 -16.15
N ALA A 251 1.83 -3.48 -16.75
CA ALA A 251 0.68 -4.36 -16.66
C ALA A 251 0.93 -5.71 -17.35
N MET A 252 0.47 -6.78 -16.70
CA MET A 252 0.58 -8.16 -17.16
C MET A 252 -0.73 -8.57 -17.80
N GLU A 253 -0.71 -9.08 -19.03
CA GLU A 253 -1.88 -9.66 -19.69
C GLU A 253 -1.90 -11.16 -19.46
N ALA A 254 -3.05 -11.71 -19.04
CA ALA A 254 -3.18 -13.13 -18.73
C ALA A 254 -4.50 -13.68 -19.25
N ARG A 255 -4.42 -14.87 -19.88
CA ARG A 255 -5.59 -15.68 -20.19
C ARG A 255 -5.92 -16.57 -19.00
N ILE A 256 -7.17 -16.53 -18.56
CA ILE A 256 -7.65 -17.33 -17.42
C ILE A 256 -7.86 -18.77 -17.86
N GLU A 257 -7.30 -19.72 -17.13
CA GLU A 257 -7.46 -21.17 -17.37
C GLU A 257 -8.37 -21.79 -16.31
N GLU A 258 -8.21 -21.38 -15.06
CA GLU A 258 -8.98 -21.86 -13.92
C GLU A 258 -9.24 -20.74 -12.90
N ILE A 259 -10.34 -20.87 -12.17
CA ILE A 259 -10.77 -19.91 -11.14
C ILE A 259 -11.10 -20.71 -9.89
N GLU A 260 -10.35 -20.46 -8.82
CA GLU A 260 -10.56 -21.05 -7.51
C GLU A 260 -11.06 -19.97 -6.53
N ILE A 261 -12.21 -20.23 -5.90
CA ILE A 261 -12.76 -19.35 -4.86
C ILE A 261 -12.42 -19.97 -3.50
N LEU A 262 -11.49 -19.32 -2.79
CA LEU A 262 -11.00 -19.77 -1.50
C LEU A 262 -12.00 -19.43 -0.38
N LYS A 263 -11.89 -20.16 0.73
CA LYS A 263 -12.67 -19.89 1.95
C LYS A 263 -12.45 -18.44 2.40
N GLY A 264 -13.54 -17.72 2.65
CA GLY A 264 -13.50 -16.30 3.00
C GLY A 264 -13.79 -15.35 1.83
N GLY A 265 -13.83 -15.85 0.58
CA GLY A 265 -14.16 -15.05 -0.61
C GLY A 265 -12.96 -14.44 -1.31
N HIS A 266 -11.75 -14.95 -1.05
CA HIS A 266 -10.59 -14.66 -1.88
C HIS A 266 -10.69 -15.43 -3.19
N THR A 267 -10.11 -14.91 -4.27
CA THR A 267 -10.21 -15.53 -5.60
C THR A 267 -8.83 -15.67 -6.19
N LEU A 268 -8.46 -16.91 -6.51
CA LEU A 268 -7.23 -17.27 -7.17
C LEU A 268 -7.55 -17.54 -8.65
N LEU A 269 -6.88 -16.81 -9.53
CA LEU A 269 -6.95 -17.00 -10.97
C LEU A 269 -5.68 -17.69 -11.45
N HIS A 270 -5.84 -18.75 -12.23
CA HIS A 270 -4.73 -19.47 -12.83
C HIS A 270 -4.57 -19.06 -14.29
N SER A 271 -3.34 -18.81 -14.68
CA SER A 271 -2.91 -18.65 -16.08
C SER A 271 -1.76 -19.61 -16.36
N SER A 272 -1.31 -19.67 -17.62
CA SER A 272 -0.22 -20.53 -18.06
C SER A 272 1.10 -20.28 -17.32
N GLU A 273 1.36 -19.05 -16.89
CA GLU A 273 2.64 -18.64 -16.29
C GLU A 273 2.49 -18.24 -14.82
N ASP A 274 1.38 -17.60 -14.48
CA ASP A 274 1.20 -16.93 -13.18
C ASP A 274 -0.12 -17.27 -12.49
N ARG A 275 -0.12 -17.08 -11.17
CA ARG A 275 -1.31 -17.16 -10.31
C ARG A 275 -1.62 -15.77 -9.77
N PHE A 276 -2.86 -15.32 -9.92
CA PHE A 276 -3.29 -13.99 -9.46
C PHE A 276 -4.25 -14.11 -8.29
N LEU A 277 -3.90 -13.51 -7.16
CA LEU A 277 -4.69 -13.55 -5.94
C LEU A 277 -5.41 -12.21 -5.71
N ALA A 278 -6.74 -12.27 -5.77
CA ALA A 278 -7.62 -11.17 -5.40
C ALA A 278 -8.23 -11.42 -4.01
N PHE A 279 -7.76 -10.67 -3.02
CA PHE A 279 -8.29 -10.75 -1.66
C PHE A 279 -9.73 -10.22 -1.59
N LYS A 280 -10.58 -10.76 -0.71
CA LYS A 280 -11.96 -10.28 -0.49
C LYS A 280 -12.01 -8.76 -0.25
N GLU A 281 -11.05 -8.25 0.51
CA GLU A 281 -10.90 -6.85 0.91
C GLU A 281 -10.72 -5.91 -0.30
N THR A 282 -10.30 -6.43 -1.46
CA THR A 282 -10.20 -5.67 -2.71
C THR A 282 -11.57 -5.30 -3.30
N GLY A 283 -12.66 -5.88 -2.80
CA GLY A 283 -14.02 -5.50 -3.16
C GLY A 283 -14.35 -5.81 -4.61
N GLU A 284 -14.44 -4.77 -5.45
CA GLU A 284 -14.84 -4.89 -6.87
C GLU A 284 -13.91 -5.80 -7.67
N ILE A 285 -12.61 -5.83 -7.34
CA ILE A 285 -11.66 -6.74 -7.98
C ILE A 285 -12.06 -8.19 -7.70
N SER A 286 -12.16 -8.59 -6.43
CA SER A 286 -12.53 -9.95 -6.06
C SER A 286 -13.89 -10.36 -6.65
N THR A 287 -14.92 -9.51 -6.55
CA THR A 287 -16.24 -9.85 -7.11
C THR A 287 -16.24 -9.94 -8.64
N THR A 288 -15.39 -9.17 -9.32
CA THR A 288 -15.17 -9.25 -10.77
C THR A 288 -14.47 -10.55 -11.13
N CYS A 289 -13.39 -10.90 -10.42
CA CYS A 289 -12.64 -12.15 -10.62
C CYS A 289 -13.54 -13.39 -10.47
N GLN A 290 -14.45 -13.41 -9.49
CA GLN A 290 -15.41 -14.52 -9.28
C GLN A 290 -16.40 -14.72 -10.44
N ARG A 291 -16.59 -13.71 -11.30
CA ARG A 291 -17.51 -13.75 -12.44
C ARG A 291 -16.82 -14.05 -13.78
N LEU A 292 -15.49 -14.13 -13.79
CA LEU A 292 -14.71 -14.54 -14.96
C LEU A 292 -14.97 -16.01 -15.28
N GLN A 293 -14.52 -16.43 -16.45
CA GLN A 293 -14.56 -17.81 -16.93
C GLN A 293 -13.25 -18.18 -17.63
N PRO A 294 -12.91 -19.48 -17.70
CA PRO A 294 -11.81 -19.94 -18.53
C PRO A 294 -11.89 -19.42 -19.97
N GLY A 295 -10.77 -18.90 -20.46
CA GLY A 295 -10.61 -18.25 -21.75
C GLY A 295 -10.71 -16.72 -21.72
N ASP A 296 -11.16 -16.12 -20.62
CA ASP A 296 -11.16 -14.66 -20.45
C ASP A 296 -9.75 -14.10 -20.44
N ILE A 297 -9.59 -12.86 -20.92
CA ILE A 297 -8.30 -12.17 -20.91
C ILE A 297 -8.42 -10.96 -20.00
N ILE A 298 -7.55 -10.93 -18.99
CA ILE A 298 -7.39 -9.82 -18.07
C ILE A 298 -6.06 -9.12 -18.29
N GLN A 299 -6.00 -7.87 -17.87
CA GLN A 299 -4.77 -7.13 -17.68
C GLN A 299 -4.70 -6.73 -16.19
N CYS A 300 -3.55 -6.96 -15.56
CA CYS A 300 -3.38 -6.84 -14.12
C CYS A 300 -2.10 -6.08 -13.76
N LYS A 301 -2.14 -5.26 -12.71
CA LYS A 301 -0.94 -4.81 -11.99
C LYS A 301 -1.03 -5.30 -10.55
N GLY A 302 0.06 -5.83 -10.04
CA GLY A 302 0.12 -6.39 -8.70
C GLY A 302 1.55 -6.66 -8.29
N MET A 303 1.71 -7.12 -7.05
CA MET A 303 3.01 -7.45 -6.49
C MET A 303 3.15 -8.96 -6.34
N ARG A 304 4.25 -9.52 -6.83
CA ARG A 304 4.61 -10.92 -6.57
C ARG A 304 4.93 -11.10 -5.09
N ALA A 305 4.21 -12.00 -4.44
CA ALA A 305 4.42 -12.37 -3.05
C ALA A 305 5.44 -13.54 -2.95
N PRO A 306 5.97 -13.81 -1.75
CA PRO A 306 6.92 -14.91 -1.55
C PRO A 306 6.37 -16.31 -1.88
N ASP A 307 5.04 -16.46 -1.98
CA ASP A 307 4.39 -17.70 -2.41
C ASP A 307 4.25 -17.81 -3.94
N GLU A 308 4.90 -16.93 -4.70
CA GLU A 308 4.86 -16.78 -6.16
C GLU A 308 3.51 -16.35 -6.73
N SER A 309 2.52 -16.04 -5.89
CA SER A 309 1.26 -15.45 -6.37
C SER A 309 1.39 -13.94 -6.56
N ILE A 310 0.65 -13.40 -7.52
CA ILE A 310 0.57 -11.96 -7.79
C ILE A 310 -0.63 -11.42 -7.03
N HIS A 311 -0.37 -10.62 -5.99
CA HIS A 311 -1.41 -9.92 -5.25
C HIS A 311 -1.94 -8.76 -6.09
N VAL A 312 -3.17 -8.88 -6.58
CA VAL A 312 -3.78 -7.94 -7.53
C VAL A 312 -4.09 -6.60 -6.85
N GLU A 313 -3.60 -5.50 -7.43
CA GLU A 313 -3.89 -4.12 -7.01
C GLU A 313 -4.68 -3.33 -8.05
N PHE A 314 -4.52 -3.67 -9.33
CA PHE A 314 -5.32 -3.12 -10.42
C PHE A 314 -5.72 -4.25 -11.37
N LEU A 315 -6.97 -4.24 -11.81
CA LEU A 315 -7.50 -5.21 -12.77
C LEU A 315 -8.23 -4.49 -13.89
N GLN A 316 -8.08 -4.97 -15.12
CA GLN A 316 -8.87 -4.58 -16.27
C GLN A 316 -9.26 -5.83 -17.05
N ILE A 317 -10.52 -5.94 -17.47
CA ILE A 317 -10.93 -7.03 -18.38
C ILE A 317 -10.70 -6.58 -19.82
N ARG A 318 -9.92 -7.34 -20.58
CA ARG A 318 -9.63 -7.08 -22.00
C ARG A 318 -10.57 -7.86 -22.92
N HIS A 319 -10.87 -9.10 -22.57
CA HIS A 319 -11.74 -9.98 -23.37
C HIS A 319 -12.61 -10.87 -22.49
N LEU A 320 -13.85 -11.08 -22.94
CA LEU A 320 -14.81 -12.01 -22.33
C LEU A 320 -15.25 -13.04 -23.35
N VAL A 321 -15.10 -14.31 -23.00
CA VAL A 321 -15.68 -15.42 -23.76
C VAL A 321 -17.20 -15.40 -23.60
N PRO A 322 -18.00 -15.54 -24.68
CA PRO A 322 -19.45 -15.58 -24.55
C PRO A 322 -19.91 -16.86 -23.81
N LYS A 323 -20.99 -16.74 -23.06
CA LYS A 323 -21.60 -17.92 -22.40
C LYS A 323 -22.28 -18.76 -23.47
N ARG A 324 -21.85 -20.02 -23.61
CA ARG A 324 -22.45 -20.97 -24.56
C ARG A 324 -23.45 -21.86 -23.85
N ARG A 325 -24.66 -21.96 -24.37
CA ARG A 325 -25.69 -22.88 -23.88
C ARG A 325 -26.33 -23.66 -25.03
N ARG A 326 -26.90 -24.82 -24.71
CA ARG A 326 -27.74 -25.53 -25.67
C ARG A 326 -29.06 -24.78 -25.86
N PRO A 327 -29.56 -24.67 -27.11
CA PRO A 327 -30.86 -24.06 -27.36
C PRO A 327 -31.97 -24.69 -26.52
N LEU A 328 -32.99 -23.90 -26.19
CA LEU A 328 -34.17 -24.37 -25.49
C LEU A 328 -35.17 -25.00 -26.47
N CYS A 329 -35.90 -26.03 -26.02
CA CYS A 329 -36.95 -26.63 -26.84
C CYS A 329 -38.13 -25.66 -27.00
N PRO A 330 -38.54 -25.28 -28.22
CA PRO A 330 -39.63 -24.32 -28.43
C PRO A 330 -40.99 -24.80 -27.91
N THR A 331 -41.16 -26.10 -27.69
CA THR A 331 -42.43 -26.68 -27.22
C THR A 331 -42.53 -26.78 -25.70
N CYS A 332 -41.41 -26.93 -25.00
CA CYS A 332 -41.43 -27.29 -23.58
C CYS A 332 -40.31 -26.67 -22.73
N ASP A 333 -39.55 -25.74 -23.33
CA ASP A 333 -38.56 -24.87 -22.71
C ASP A 333 -37.43 -25.59 -21.96
N LYS A 334 -37.29 -26.89 -22.16
CA LYS A 334 -36.18 -27.71 -21.65
C LYS A 334 -34.98 -27.60 -22.60
N ALA A 335 -33.78 -27.45 -22.05
CA ALA A 335 -32.54 -27.45 -22.83
C ALA A 335 -32.40 -28.75 -23.65
N LEU A 336 -32.03 -28.60 -24.92
CA LEU A 336 -31.82 -29.72 -25.83
C LEU A 336 -30.49 -30.42 -25.52
N THR A 337 -30.47 -31.75 -25.64
CA THR A 337 -29.27 -32.57 -25.34
C THR A 337 -28.69 -33.16 -26.62
N SER A 338 -27.36 -33.25 -26.72
CA SER A 338 -26.70 -33.85 -27.89
C SER A 338 -27.05 -35.34 -28.02
N MET A 339 -27.26 -35.79 -29.26
CA MET A 339 -27.45 -37.19 -29.60
C MET A 339 -26.14 -37.93 -29.96
N GLY A 340 -25.01 -37.21 -29.97
CA GLY A 340 -23.71 -37.75 -30.42
C GLY A 340 -23.17 -37.00 -31.64
N LYS A 341 -21.95 -37.38 -32.05
CA LYS A 341 -21.23 -36.73 -33.15
C LYS A 341 -22.08 -36.76 -34.43
N ASN A 342 -22.35 -35.58 -35.00
CA ASN A 342 -23.14 -35.38 -36.22
C ASN A 342 -24.62 -35.86 -36.16
N GLN A 343 -25.18 -36.12 -34.98
CA GLN A 343 -26.58 -36.60 -34.82
C GLN A 343 -27.58 -35.51 -34.40
N GLY A 344 -27.10 -34.27 -34.19
CA GLY A 344 -27.94 -33.14 -33.77
C GLY A 344 -28.31 -33.17 -32.28
N LEU A 345 -29.35 -32.41 -31.93
CA LEU A 345 -29.85 -32.29 -30.57
C LEU A 345 -31.26 -32.87 -30.46
N ARG A 346 -31.62 -33.40 -29.29
CA ARG A 346 -32.94 -33.92 -28.97
C ARG A 346 -33.48 -33.34 -27.66
N CYS A 347 -34.77 -33.06 -27.64
CA CYS A 347 -35.49 -32.83 -26.39
C CYS A 347 -35.86 -34.17 -25.74
N LYS A 348 -35.42 -34.43 -24.50
CA LYS A 348 -35.76 -35.66 -23.76
C LYS A 348 -37.26 -35.80 -23.45
N LYS A 349 -37.97 -34.68 -23.27
CA LYS A 349 -39.40 -34.67 -22.93
C LYS A 349 -40.30 -34.77 -24.17
N CYS A 350 -39.95 -34.02 -25.21
CA CYS A 350 -40.85 -33.72 -26.32
C CYS A 350 -40.47 -34.50 -27.61
N GLY A 351 -39.30 -35.14 -27.62
CA GLY A 351 -38.82 -35.94 -28.77
C GLY A 351 -38.31 -35.11 -29.95
N LEU A 352 -38.56 -33.80 -29.96
CA LEU A 352 -38.10 -32.86 -31.00
C LEU A 352 -36.61 -33.03 -31.27
N LYS A 353 -36.25 -33.10 -32.55
CA LYS A 353 -34.87 -33.14 -33.05
C LYS A 353 -34.55 -31.88 -33.83
N VAL A 354 -33.40 -31.29 -33.55
CA VAL A 354 -32.90 -30.10 -34.26
C VAL A 354 -31.44 -30.32 -34.66
N LYS A 355 -30.95 -29.50 -35.60
CA LYS A 355 -29.53 -29.49 -35.96
C LYS A 355 -28.67 -29.09 -34.77
N ASP A 356 -27.41 -29.55 -34.76
CA ASP A 356 -26.47 -29.18 -33.71
C ASP A 356 -26.22 -27.68 -33.73
N ALA A 357 -26.44 -27.02 -32.60
CA ALA A 357 -26.35 -25.59 -32.45
C ALA A 357 -25.96 -25.21 -31.01
N TRP A 358 -25.37 -24.04 -30.89
CA TRP A 358 -25.07 -23.36 -29.64
C TRP A 358 -25.68 -21.97 -29.68
N GLU A 359 -26.32 -21.58 -28.58
CA GLU A 359 -26.68 -20.18 -28.36
C GLU A 359 -25.56 -19.53 -27.56
N GLU A 360 -25.06 -18.42 -28.07
CA GLU A 360 -24.03 -17.63 -27.42
C GLU A 360 -24.66 -16.35 -26.87
N THR A 361 -24.44 -16.10 -25.59
CA THR A 361 -24.90 -14.88 -24.92
C THR A 361 -23.68 -14.10 -24.45
N GLN A 362 -23.58 -12.85 -24.89
CA GLN A 362 -22.52 -11.95 -24.43
C GLN A 362 -22.67 -11.71 -22.93
N ARG A 363 -21.54 -11.72 -22.21
CA ARG A 363 -21.51 -11.44 -20.77
C ARG A 363 -21.30 -9.96 -20.52
N THR A 364 -21.99 -9.42 -19.52
CA THR A 364 -21.89 -8.01 -19.14
C THR A 364 -21.03 -7.86 -17.88
N LEU A 365 -19.76 -7.52 -18.08
CA LEU A 365 -18.79 -7.10 -17.06
C LEU A 365 -18.12 -5.80 -17.53
N PRO A 366 -17.56 -4.98 -16.62
CA PRO A 366 -16.88 -3.73 -16.97
C PRO A 366 -15.58 -4.00 -17.73
N MET A 367 -15.66 -4.05 -19.07
CA MET A 367 -14.52 -4.23 -19.95
C MET A 367 -13.76 -2.91 -20.16
N ASN A 368 -12.46 -3.01 -20.44
CA ASN A 368 -11.58 -1.89 -20.79
C ASN A 368 -11.58 -0.74 -19.76
N ARG A 369 -11.92 -1.07 -18.51
CA ARG A 369 -11.90 -0.16 -17.37
C ARG A 369 -10.98 -0.72 -16.30
N TRP A 370 -10.03 0.09 -15.84
CA TRP A 370 -9.24 -0.25 -14.67
C TRP A 370 -10.12 -0.15 -13.41
N ILE A 371 -10.03 -1.16 -12.56
CA ILE A 371 -10.64 -1.18 -11.23
C ILE A 371 -9.54 -1.36 -10.18
N GLN A 372 -9.74 -0.77 -9.00
CA GLN A 372 -8.81 -0.78 -7.88
C GLN A 372 -9.57 -1.10 -6.57
N PRO A 373 -8.87 -1.51 -5.50
CA PRO A 373 -9.47 -1.65 -4.17
C PRO A 373 -10.13 -0.36 -3.66
N PRO A 374 -11.11 -0.47 -2.75
CA PRO A 374 -11.61 0.70 -2.03
C PRO A 374 -10.45 1.38 -1.27
N PRO A 375 -10.53 2.70 -1.00
CA PRO A 375 -9.49 3.47 -0.31
C PRO A 375 -8.88 2.79 0.92
N SER A 376 -9.72 2.19 1.76
CA SER A 376 -9.34 1.51 3.01
C SER A 376 -8.54 0.21 2.83
N SER A 377 -8.56 -0.37 1.63
CA SER A 377 -7.85 -1.61 1.30
C SER A 377 -6.69 -1.39 0.32
N ARG A 378 -6.39 -0.13 -0.03
CA ARG A 378 -5.22 0.19 -0.87
C ARG A 378 -3.95 0.11 -0.05
N ARG A 379 -2.88 -0.37 -0.66
CA ARG A 379 -1.54 -0.24 -0.07
C ARG A 379 -1.11 1.22 -0.06
N HIS A 380 -0.20 1.57 0.84
CA HIS A 380 0.32 2.94 0.95
C HIS A 380 0.92 3.47 -0.35
N LEU A 381 1.61 2.62 -1.11
CA LEU A 381 2.25 2.99 -2.37
C LEU A 381 1.28 3.08 -3.56
N ALA A 382 0.09 2.49 -3.45
CA ALA A 382 -0.86 2.40 -4.56
C ALA A 382 -1.47 3.78 -4.87
N LYS A 383 -1.23 4.27 -6.09
CA LYS A 383 -1.80 5.52 -6.59
C LYS A 383 -3.30 5.35 -6.88
N PRO A 384 -4.18 6.22 -6.34
CA PRO A 384 -5.59 6.22 -6.69
C PRO A 384 -5.85 6.37 -8.20
N LEU A 385 -6.83 5.64 -8.75
CA LEU A 385 -7.32 5.76 -10.13
C LEU A 385 -7.92 7.13 -10.54
N ASP A 386 -8.13 8.09 -9.62
CA ASP A 386 -8.98 9.28 -9.88
C ASP A 386 -8.38 10.32 -10.86
N GLU A 387 -9.30 11.09 -11.46
CA GLU A 387 -9.36 11.51 -12.87
C GLU A 387 -8.86 12.94 -13.21
N SER A 388 -8.07 13.63 -12.37
CA SER A 388 -7.57 14.96 -12.76
C SER A 388 -6.43 14.84 -13.78
N GLN A 389 -6.57 15.55 -14.92
CA GLN A 389 -5.54 15.64 -15.97
C GLN A 389 -4.22 16.22 -15.45
N GLU A 390 -4.26 16.98 -14.36
CA GLU A 390 -3.10 17.68 -13.78
C GLU A 390 -2.10 16.73 -13.10
N TRP A 391 -2.55 15.57 -12.60
CA TRP A 391 -1.69 14.62 -11.89
C TRP A 391 -1.79 13.22 -12.48
N GLN A 392 -1.53 13.13 -13.80
CA GLN A 392 -1.62 11.92 -14.63
C GLN A 392 -1.39 10.60 -13.88
N ASN A 393 -2.41 9.75 -13.91
CA ASN A 393 -2.31 8.34 -13.55
C ASN A 393 -1.46 7.63 -14.59
N ASN A 394 -0.29 7.10 -14.20
CA ASN A 394 0.58 6.32 -15.08
C ASN A 394 0.06 4.87 -15.20
N LEU A 395 -1.24 4.73 -15.45
CA LEU A 395 -1.92 3.43 -15.56
C LEU A 395 -1.80 2.86 -16.96
#